data_AF-A0A0F3GYK0-F1
#
_entry.id   AF-A0A0F3GYK0-F1
#
_cell.length_a   1.000
_cell.length_b   1.000
_cell.length_c   1.000
_cell.angle_alpha   90.00
_cell.angle_beta   90.00
_cell.angle_gamma   90.00
#
_symmetry.space_group_name_H-M   'P 1'
#
loop_
_entity.id
_entity.type
_entity.pdbx_description
1 polymer ?
#
loop_
_entity_poly.entity_id
_entity_poly.type
_entity_poly.pdbx_seq_one_letter_code
_entity_poly.pdbx_strand_id
1 'polypeptide(L)'
;MMLSKKVTSLTGLLTVVVFLCVSCLSEAVRKDGAAQGRFYTGQQAEIVDILRQSRQEMLSNNIDRALALANEAMEKSEAIKDDVMRLSCGFWVMMVLSNANEPGSLVDSIPKELLISDRFETLFYGYLLVMYDANAFDLRGKDLLDMFFASRESARNQFEFGALFTEELQKSGEAKLANMVDTMFKSYIGLIKAFKDKDPDKLNEYKRKVVDSCDNVVSLMNDSKVYEDKKEELLIHRILALHIKLIVVGFDRDMSAYEKVARKHAEAFAMFIPR
;
A
#
# COMPACT_ATOMS: atom_id res chain seq x y z
N MET A 1 28.12 -4.54 18.85
CA MET A 1 27.45 -3.86 17.72
C MET A 1 26.97 -4.92 16.74
N MET A 2 25.71 -5.34 16.88
CA MET A 2 24.96 -6.12 15.90
C MET A 2 23.53 -5.61 16.06
N LEU A 3 22.98 -4.99 15.03
CA LEU A 3 21.52 -4.90 14.89
C LEU A 3 21.01 -6.34 15.02
N SER A 4 20.29 -6.62 16.10
CA SER A 4 20.03 -8.00 16.48
C SER A 4 19.21 -8.70 15.39
N LYS A 5 19.42 -10.02 15.20
CA LYS A 5 18.55 -10.88 14.37
C LYS A 5 17.05 -10.69 14.62
N LYS A 6 16.66 -10.12 15.77
CA LYS A 6 15.29 -9.70 16.14
C LYS A 6 14.79 -8.46 15.38
N VAL A 7 15.63 -7.50 15.01
CA VAL A 7 15.22 -6.34 14.20
C VAL A 7 15.01 -6.79 12.75
N THR A 8 15.87 -7.65 12.23
CA THR A 8 15.86 -8.13 10.84
C THR A 8 14.72 -9.11 10.52
N SER A 9 14.33 -9.99 11.45
CA SER A 9 13.16 -10.87 11.25
C SER A 9 11.82 -10.15 11.49
N LEU A 10 11.80 -9.11 12.33
CA LEU A 10 10.62 -8.26 12.55
C LEU A 10 10.49 -7.12 11.53
N THR A 11 11.49 -6.77 10.70
CA THR A 11 11.32 -5.86 9.54
C THR A 11 10.91 -6.61 8.27
N GLY A 12 11.37 -7.86 8.11
CA GLY A 12 11.05 -8.69 6.94
C GLY A 12 9.58 -9.09 6.82
N LEU A 13 8.93 -9.41 7.95
CA LEU A 13 7.51 -9.81 8.01
C LEU A 13 6.56 -8.61 8.19
N LEU A 14 7.02 -7.53 8.82
CA LEU A 14 6.22 -6.35 9.15
C LEU A 14 6.07 -5.39 7.94
N THR A 15 6.85 -5.61 6.87
CA THR A 15 6.76 -4.89 5.57
C THR A 15 5.99 -5.65 4.49
N VAL A 16 5.94 -7.00 4.51
CA VAL A 16 4.86 -7.80 3.87
C VAL A 16 3.46 -7.27 4.29
N VAL A 17 3.46 -6.63 5.46
CA VAL A 17 2.39 -6.13 6.33
C VAL A 17 2.43 -4.58 6.46
N VAL A 18 3.15 -3.88 5.56
CA VAL A 18 2.57 -2.69 4.87
C VAL A 18 1.36 -3.11 4.02
N PHE A 19 1.06 -4.41 4.03
CA PHE A 19 -0.29 -4.92 4.16
C PHE A 19 -1.08 -4.61 2.92
N LEU A 20 -0.77 -5.23 1.78
CA LEU A 20 -1.80 -5.39 0.75
C LEU A 20 -2.46 -4.09 0.25
N CYS A 21 -1.82 -2.93 0.40
CA CYS A 21 -2.45 -1.62 0.18
C CYS A 21 -3.44 -1.18 1.28
N VAL A 22 -3.10 -1.31 2.56
CA VAL A 22 -3.82 -0.68 3.69
C VAL A 22 -5.33 -0.61 3.46
N SER A 23 -5.98 -1.78 3.39
CA SER A 23 -7.43 -1.92 3.65
C SER A 23 -8.29 -0.89 2.92
N CYS A 24 -8.40 -1.06 1.61
CA CYS A 24 -9.15 -0.22 0.67
C CYS A 24 -10.28 0.59 1.35
N LEU A 25 -10.01 1.86 1.61
CA LEU A 25 -10.58 2.77 2.60
C LEU A 25 -12.12 2.91 2.68
N SER A 26 -12.69 2.39 3.77
CA SER A 26 -13.97 2.58 4.49
C SER A 26 -15.25 3.25 3.93
N GLU A 27 -15.44 3.47 2.63
CA GLU A 27 -16.76 3.85 2.09
C GLU A 27 -17.13 3.09 0.81
N ALA A 28 -18.44 2.90 0.60
CA ALA A 28 -19.00 2.20 -0.55
C ALA A 28 -18.45 2.78 -1.86
N VAL A 29 -18.01 1.90 -2.76
CA VAL A 29 -17.54 2.32 -4.08
C VAL A 29 -18.66 3.07 -4.78
N ARG A 30 -18.39 4.30 -5.23
CA ARG A 30 -19.38 5.09 -5.98
C ARG A 30 -19.92 4.26 -7.14
N LYS A 31 -21.22 4.37 -7.39
CA LYS A 31 -21.85 3.92 -8.64
C LYS A 31 -21.30 4.66 -9.87
N ASP A 32 -20.58 5.77 -9.67
CA ASP A 32 -19.98 6.62 -10.71
C ASP A 32 -18.68 6.05 -11.33
N GLY A 33 -18.48 4.73 -11.29
CA GLY A 33 -17.32 4.06 -11.93
C GLY A 33 -17.28 4.20 -13.46
N ALA A 34 -18.24 4.89 -14.06
CA ALA A 34 -18.33 5.12 -15.50
C ALA A 34 -17.38 6.22 -16.03
N ALA A 35 -16.76 7.04 -15.16
CA ALA A 35 -15.94 8.19 -15.56
C ALA A 35 -14.43 8.07 -15.24
N GLN A 36 -13.99 7.00 -14.56
CA GLN A 36 -12.57 6.77 -14.28
C GLN A 36 -11.98 5.94 -15.43
N GLY A 37 -10.85 6.39 -16.00
CA GLY A 37 -10.12 5.59 -16.97
C GLY A 37 -9.57 4.31 -16.31
N ARG A 38 -9.50 3.22 -17.08
CA ARG A 38 -9.08 1.91 -16.60
C ARG A 38 -7.77 1.47 -17.24
N PHE A 39 -6.97 0.73 -16.49
CA PHE A 39 -5.80 0.04 -17.03
C PHE A 39 -6.19 -1.30 -17.68
N TYR A 40 -7.17 -2.00 -17.12
CA TYR A 40 -7.61 -3.31 -17.60
C TYR A 40 -8.99 -3.25 -18.28
N THR A 41 -9.17 -4.11 -19.29
CA THR A 41 -10.39 -4.20 -20.10
C THR A 41 -10.81 -5.66 -20.33
N GLY A 42 -12.00 -5.89 -20.90
CA GLY A 42 -12.51 -7.23 -21.18
C GLY A 42 -12.64 -8.09 -19.91
N GLN A 43 -12.22 -9.36 -19.98
CA GLN A 43 -12.33 -10.32 -18.86
C GLN A 43 -11.56 -9.87 -17.61
N GLN A 44 -10.45 -9.16 -17.76
CA GLN A 44 -9.71 -8.61 -16.63
C GLN A 44 -10.53 -7.53 -15.90
N ALA A 45 -11.22 -6.66 -16.66
CA ALA A 45 -12.11 -5.66 -16.07
C ALA A 45 -13.26 -6.30 -15.29
N GLU A 46 -13.81 -7.43 -15.76
CA GLU A 46 -14.85 -8.19 -15.03
C GLU A 46 -14.33 -8.72 -13.69
N ILE A 47 -13.12 -9.28 -13.66
CA ILE A 47 -12.46 -9.73 -12.42
C ILE A 47 -12.30 -8.56 -11.45
N VAL A 48 -11.82 -7.40 -11.92
CA VAL A 48 -11.66 -6.21 -11.09
C VAL A 48 -13.01 -5.72 -10.54
N ASP A 49 -14.08 -5.79 -11.34
CA ASP A 49 -15.42 -5.40 -10.91
C ASP A 49 -15.96 -6.33 -9.80
N ILE A 50 -15.63 -7.63 -9.84
CA ILE A 50 -15.94 -8.57 -8.75
C ILE A 50 -15.15 -8.22 -7.48
N LEU A 51 -13.84 -7.93 -7.59
CA LEU A 51 -13.03 -7.50 -6.45
C LEU A 51 -13.55 -6.21 -5.82
N ARG A 52 -14.03 -5.28 -6.65
CA ARG A 52 -14.68 -4.04 -6.19
C ARG A 52 -15.98 -4.32 -5.44
N GLN A 53 -16.80 -5.29 -5.88
CA GLN A 53 -17.99 -5.71 -5.14
C GLN A 53 -17.63 -6.42 -3.84
N SER A 54 -16.64 -7.32 -3.85
CA SER A 54 -16.08 -7.95 -2.65
C SER A 54 -15.70 -6.90 -1.60
N ARG A 55 -15.07 -5.80 -2.04
CA ARG A 55 -14.78 -4.65 -1.18
C ARG A 55 -16.01 -4.06 -0.51
N GLN A 56 -17.07 -3.79 -1.28
CA GLN A 56 -18.29 -3.17 -0.77
C GLN A 56 -18.92 -4.05 0.32
N GLU A 57 -18.94 -5.37 0.10
CA GLU A 57 -19.44 -6.34 1.06
C GLU A 57 -18.57 -6.36 2.33
N MET A 58 -17.25 -6.38 2.18
CA MET A 58 -16.31 -6.29 3.31
C MET A 58 -16.54 -5.02 4.14
N LEU A 59 -16.73 -3.87 3.48
CA LEU A 59 -17.01 -2.59 4.14
C LEU A 59 -18.38 -2.53 4.83
N SER A 60 -19.31 -3.38 4.41
CA SER A 60 -20.61 -3.57 5.06
C SER A 60 -20.59 -4.65 6.16
N ASN A 61 -19.41 -5.15 6.52
CA ASN A 61 -19.18 -6.27 7.45
C ASN A 61 -19.79 -7.61 7.00
N ASN A 62 -20.02 -7.81 5.69
CA ASN A 62 -20.48 -9.07 5.11
C ASN A 62 -19.29 -9.90 4.60
N ILE A 63 -18.50 -10.44 5.54
CA ILE A 63 -17.23 -11.11 5.24
C ILE A 63 -17.41 -12.36 4.38
N ASP A 64 -18.44 -13.19 4.66
CA ASP A 64 -18.71 -14.41 3.88
C ASP A 64 -18.95 -14.10 2.41
N ARG A 65 -19.75 -13.06 2.13
CA ARG A 65 -20.01 -12.63 0.75
C ARG A 65 -18.77 -12.02 0.11
N ALA A 66 -17.99 -11.24 0.85
CA ALA A 66 -16.74 -10.67 0.38
C ALA A 66 -15.73 -11.78 -0.04
N LEU A 67 -15.59 -12.84 0.77
CA LEU A 67 -14.75 -13.99 0.47
C LEU A 67 -15.26 -14.78 -0.73
N ALA A 68 -16.57 -15.05 -0.80
CA ALA A 68 -17.16 -15.76 -1.94
C ALA A 68 -16.88 -15.04 -3.27
N LEU A 69 -17.03 -13.70 -3.29
CA LEU A 69 -16.72 -12.89 -4.47
C LEU A 69 -15.20 -12.89 -4.79
N ALA A 70 -14.33 -12.80 -3.79
CA ALA A 70 -12.89 -12.84 -4.01
C ALA A 70 -12.44 -14.21 -4.58
N ASN A 71 -13.05 -15.30 -4.13
CA ASN A 71 -12.81 -16.64 -4.67
C ASN A 71 -13.38 -16.82 -6.09
N GLU A 72 -14.55 -16.25 -6.39
CA GLU A 72 -15.08 -16.21 -7.76
C GLU A 72 -14.12 -15.49 -8.72
N ALA A 73 -13.56 -14.37 -8.28
CA ALA A 73 -12.55 -13.63 -9.03
C ALA A 73 -11.27 -14.47 -9.25
N MET A 74 -10.83 -15.22 -8.23
CA MET A 74 -9.71 -16.14 -8.33
C MET A 74 -9.98 -17.24 -9.38
N GLU A 75 -11.10 -17.95 -9.28
CA GLU A 75 -11.47 -19.02 -10.24
C GLU A 75 -11.50 -18.50 -11.69
N LYS A 76 -12.06 -17.31 -11.90
CA LYS A 76 -12.05 -16.64 -13.22
C LYS A 76 -10.63 -16.33 -13.69
N SER A 77 -9.78 -15.83 -12.81
CA SER A 77 -8.38 -15.53 -13.12
C SER A 77 -7.57 -16.78 -13.51
N GLU A 78 -7.84 -17.91 -12.86
CA GLU A 78 -7.24 -19.21 -13.18
C GLU A 78 -7.73 -19.75 -14.53
N ALA A 79 -9.04 -19.61 -14.81
CA ALA A 79 -9.62 -20.05 -16.08
C ALA A 79 -9.01 -19.33 -17.29
N ILE A 80 -8.69 -18.04 -17.15
CA ILE A 80 -8.03 -17.24 -18.21
C ILE A 80 -6.50 -17.31 -18.14
N LYS A 81 -5.93 -17.98 -17.13
CA LYS A 81 -4.48 -18.12 -16.90
C LYS A 81 -3.75 -16.78 -16.79
N ASP A 82 -4.36 -15.81 -16.12
CA ASP A 82 -3.78 -14.48 -15.94
C ASP A 82 -3.09 -14.37 -14.58
N ASP A 83 -1.75 -14.43 -14.58
CA ASP A 83 -0.96 -14.40 -13.34
C ASP A 83 -1.05 -13.08 -12.57
N VAL A 84 -1.30 -11.95 -13.25
CA VAL A 84 -1.51 -10.66 -12.55
C VAL A 84 -2.82 -10.71 -11.79
N MET A 85 -3.88 -11.22 -12.42
CA MET A 85 -5.19 -11.36 -11.78
C MET A 85 -5.16 -12.40 -10.67
N ARG A 86 -4.50 -13.55 -10.88
CA ARG A 86 -4.34 -14.59 -9.85
C ARG A 86 -3.60 -14.06 -8.62
N LEU A 87 -2.48 -13.37 -8.84
CA LEU A 87 -1.74 -12.71 -7.75
C LEU A 87 -2.62 -11.68 -7.03
N SER A 88 -3.35 -10.86 -7.79
CA SER A 88 -4.22 -9.82 -7.22
C SER A 88 -5.38 -10.39 -6.41
N CYS A 89 -6.01 -11.47 -6.88
CA CYS A 89 -7.09 -12.15 -6.16
C CYS A 89 -6.56 -12.82 -4.89
N GLY A 90 -5.39 -13.46 -4.93
CA GLY A 90 -4.79 -14.09 -3.76
C GLY A 90 -4.45 -13.10 -2.67
N PHE A 91 -3.90 -11.95 -3.08
CA PHE A 91 -3.70 -10.80 -2.20
C PHE A 91 -5.04 -10.28 -1.64
N TRP A 92 -6.10 -10.20 -2.44
CA TRP A 92 -7.41 -9.75 -1.99
C TRP A 92 -8.07 -10.70 -0.98
N VAL A 93 -7.97 -12.01 -1.18
CA VAL A 93 -8.47 -13.02 -0.22
C VAL A 93 -7.74 -12.88 1.12
N MET A 94 -6.40 -12.74 1.09
CA MET A 94 -5.60 -12.47 2.29
C MET A 94 -6.08 -11.21 3.03
N MET A 95 -6.48 -10.16 2.29
CA MET A 95 -7.02 -8.92 2.85
C MET A 95 -8.34 -9.13 3.60
N VAL A 96 -9.29 -9.84 2.99
CA VAL A 96 -10.61 -10.08 3.58
C VAL A 96 -10.49 -10.91 4.86
N LEU A 97 -9.67 -11.96 4.83
CA LEU A 97 -9.39 -12.81 6.00
C LEU A 97 -8.72 -12.02 7.14
N SER A 98 -7.75 -11.17 6.80
CA SER A 98 -7.08 -10.30 7.78
C SER A 98 -8.05 -9.35 8.48
N ASN A 99 -9.00 -8.76 7.75
CA ASN A 99 -9.98 -7.83 8.32
C ASN A 99 -10.98 -8.53 9.26
N ALA A 100 -11.23 -9.82 9.06
CA ALA A 100 -12.18 -10.58 9.86
C ALA A 100 -11.61 -11.07 11.20
N ASN A 101 -10.31 -10.86 11.48
CA ASN A 101 -9.60 -11.47 12.62
C ASN A 101 -9.74 -13.02 12.68
N GLU A 102 -10.01 -13.66 11.54
CA GLU A 102 -10.20 -15.11 11.45
C GLU A 102 -8.84 -15.84 11.54
N PRO A 103 -8.69 -16.88 12.39
CA PRO A 103 -7.47 -17.65 12.48
C PRO A 103 -7.30 -18.57 11.25
N GLY A 104 -6.49 -18.13 10.29
CA GLY A 104 -6.13 -18.85 9.08
C GLY A 104 -4.88 -18.25 8.44
N SER A 105 -4.07 -19.08 7.78
CA SER A 105 -2.76 -18.70 7.24
C SER A 105 -2.89 -17.66 6.12
N LEU A 106 -2.72 -16.39 6.50
CA LEU A 106 -2.74 -15.21 5.64
C LEU A 106 -1.99 -15.42 4.31
N VAL A 107 -0.86 -16.12 4.35
CA VAL A 107 0.04 -16.29 3.19
C VAL A 107 -0.39 -17.43 2.25
N ASP A 108 -1.24 -18.37 2.68
CA ASP A 108 -1.61 -19.53 1.85
C ASP A 108 -2.62 -19.18 0.74
N SER A 109 -3.27 -18.02 0.82
CA SER A 109 -4.23 -17.58 -0.20
C SER A 109 -3.56 -17.04 -1.47
N ILE A 110 -2.25 -16.76 -1.41
CA ILE A 110 -1.49 -16.23 -2.54
C ILE A 110 -0.81 -17.41 -3.27
N PRO A 111 -0.93 -17.51 -4.61
CA PRO A 111 -0.20 -18.51 -5.38
C PRO A 111 1.31 -18.39 -5.13
N LYS A 112 1.89 -19.37 -4.42
CA LYS A 112 3.27 -19.31 -3.91
C LYS A 112 4.28 -19.25 -5.05
N GLU A 113 3.97 -19.88 -6.18
CA GLU A 113 4.79 -19.86 -7.39
C GLU A 113 4.93 -18.45 -7.98
N LEU A 114 3.95 -17.58 -7.75
CA LEU A 114 4.00 -16.19 -8.23
C LEU A 114 4.83 -15.30 -7.29
N LEU A 115 4.84 -15.60 -5.98
CA LEU A 115 5.65 -14.88 -4.98
C LEU A 115 7.15 -15.05 -5.17
N ILE A 116 7.58 -16.21 -5.70
CA ILE A 116 8.99 -16.53 -5.95
C ILE A 116 9.36 -16.45 -7.44
N SER A 117 8.48 -15.88 -8.26
CA SER A 117 8.71 -15.77 -9.70
C SER A 117 9.80 -14.73 -10.01
N ASP A 118 10.67 -15.02 -10.97
CA ASP A 118 11.60 -14.03 -11.55
C ASP A 118 10.87 -12.83 -12.16
N ARG A 119 9.57 -12.97 -12.44
CA ARG A 119 8.69 -11.91 -12.96
C ARG A 119 7.97 -11.14 -11.86
N PHE A 120 8.28 -11.36 -10.58
CA PHE A 120 7.55 -10.75 -9.46
C PHE A 120 7.44 -9.23 -9.58
N GLU A 121 8.48 -8.53 -10.01
CA GLU A 121 8.43 -7.07 -10.24
C GLU A 121 7.28 -6.68 -11.20
N THR A 122 7.17 -7.38 -12.33
CA THR A 122 6.13 -7.13 -13.33
C THR A 122 4.75 -7.50 -12.78
N LEU A 123 4.64 -8.61 -12.05
CA LEU A 123 3.39 -9.06 -11.46
C LEU A 123 2.91 -8.08 -10.38
N PHE A 124 3.81 -7.60 -9.53
CA PHE A 124 3.52 -6.64 -8.49
C PHE A 124 3.17 -5.26 -9.05
N TYR A 125 3.85 -4.80 -10.10
CA TYR A 125 3.42 -3.62 -10.86
C TYR A 125 1.99 -3.77 -11.39
N GLY A 126 1.67 -4.91 -12.02
CA GLY A 126 0.33 -5.21 -12.51
C GLY A 126 -0.72 -5.19 -11.40
N TYR A 127 -0.40 -5.78 -10.24
CA TYR A 127 -1.23 -5.73 -9.04
C TYR A 127 -1.54 -4.29 -8.60
N LEU A 128 -0.54 -3.40 -8.55
CA LEU A 128 -0.76 -2.00 -8.19
C LEU A 128 -1.73 -1.30 -9.17
N LEU A 129 -1.73 -1.65 -10.45
CA LEU A 129 -2.72 -1.15 -11.41
C LEU A 129 -4.13 -1.72 -11.14
N VAL A 130 -4.23 -2.99 -10.75
CA VAL A 130 -5.51 -3.61 -10.36
C VAL A 130 -6.11 -2.88 -9.16
N MET A 131 -5.28 -2.48 -8.19
CA MET A 131 -5.72 -1.70 -7.03
C MET A 131 -6.28 -0.33 -7.42
N TYR A 132 -5.70 0.32 -8.44
CA TYR A 132 -6.25 1.57 -8.98
C TYR A 132 -7.63 1.36 -9.60
N ASP A 133 -7.76 0.36 -10.49
CA ASP A 133 -9.04 0.05 -11.14
C ASP A 133 -10.08 -0.44 -10.13
N ALA A 134 -9.70 -1.15 -9.07
CA ALA A 134 -10.57 -1.55 -7.97
C ALA A 134 -11.00 -0.38 -7.06
N ASN A 135 -10.44 0.83 -7.27
CA ASN A 135 -10.64 2.01 -6.44
C ASN A 135 -10.22 1.78 -4.98
N ALA A 136 -9.04 1.17 -4.78
CA ALA A 136 -8.49 0.84 -3.47
C ALA A 136 -8.04 2.08 -2.66
N PHE A 137 -7.54 3.12 -3.32
CA PHE A 137 -6.82 4.26 -2.69
C PHE A 137 -7.71 5.46 -2.33
N ASP A 138 -8.97 5.21 -2.02
CA ASP A 138 -9.97 6.26 -1.80
C ASP A 138 -9.99 6.77 -0.35
N LEU A 139 -9.27 7.85 -0.03
CA LEU A 139 -9.11 8.44 1.32
C LEU A 139 -10.41 8.84 2.07
N ARG A 140 -11.59 8.59 1.51
CA ARG A 140 -12.91 8.77 2.13
C ARG A 140 -13.18 7.91 3.35
N GLY A 141 -12.42 6.84 3.53
CA GLY A 141 -12.56 5.96 4.67
C GLY A 141 -11.34 5.85 5.56
N LYS A 142 -11.50 5.23 6.74
CA LYS A 142 -10.57 4.98 7.86
C LYS A 142 -9.11 5.39 7.64
N ASP A 143 -8.54 6.04 8.64
CA ASP A 143 -7.15 6.49 8.60
C ASP A 143 -6.18 5.34 8.22
N LEU A 144 -5.34 5.57 7.22
CA LEU A 144 -4.31 4.61 6.80
C LEU A 144 -3.40 4.27 7.98
N LEU A 145 -3.16 5.26 8.86
CA LEU A 145 -2.45 5.08 10.12
C LEU A 145 -3.27 4.20 11.10
N ASP A 146 -4.58 4.38 11.22
CA ASP A 146 -5.42 3.48 12.04
C ASP A 146 -5.34 2.02 11.58
N MET A 147 -5.14 1.77 10.29
CA MET A 147 -5.09 0.42 9.73
C MET A 147 -3.70 -0.23 9.80
N PHE A 148 -2.63 0.56 9.73
CA PHE A 148 -1.30 0.11 10.16
C PHE A 148 -1.29 -0.33 11.63
N PHE A 149 -2.16 0.26 12.47
CA PHE A 149 -2.09 0.15 13.92
C PHE A 149 -3.34 -0.44 14.58
N ALA A 150 -4.24 -1.09 13.81
CA ALA A 150 -5.45 -1.75 14.30
C ALA A 150 -5.16 -2.90 15.29
N SER A 151 -3.91 -3.28 15.49
CA SER A 151 -3.49 -4.21 16.55
C SER A 151 -3.17 -3.55 17.90
N ARG A 152 -3.24 -2.22 18.08
CA ARG A 152 -3.03 -1.55 19.38
C ARG A 152 -3.88 -0.30 19.58
N GLU A 153 -4.73 -0.38 20.60
CA GLU A 153 -5.61 0.64 21.18
C GLU A 153 -5.32 2.13 20.81
N SER A 154 -6.30 2.73 20.12
CA SER A 154 -6.61 4.17 20.03
C SER A 154 -5.79 5.07 19.09
N ALA A 155 -6.50 6.01 18.44
CA ALA A 155 -6.02 7.05 17.53
C ALA A 155 -4.95 8.02 18.11
N ARG A 156 -4.55 7.86 19.39
CA ARG A 156 -3.42 8.57 19.99
C ARG A 156 -2.06 8.07 19.49
N ASN A 157 -1.98 6.85 18.94
CA ASN A 157 -0.70 6.20 18.58
C ASN A 157 -0.12 6.58 17.21
N GLN A 158 -0.88 7.30 16.37
CA GLN A 158 -0.43 7.68 15.01
C GLN A 158 0.75 8.67 15.04
N PHE A 159 0.75 9.59 16.01
CA PHE A 159 1.84 10.54 16.26
C PHE A 159 3.06 9.87 16.90
N GLU A 160 2.83 8.82 17.70
CA GLU A 160 3.89 8.12 18.42
C GLU A 160 4.76 7.31 17.47
N PHE A 161 4.23 6.68 16.40
CA PHE A 161 5.08 5.96 15.45
C PHE A 161 5.96 6.88 14.61
N GLY A 162 5.43 7.94 14.01
CA GLY A 162 6.24 8.91 13.28
C GLY A 162 7.35 9.50 14.15
N ALA A 163 7.04 9.80 15.41
CA ALA A 163 8.01 10.26 16.40
C ALA A 163 9.01 9.19 16.82
N LEU A 164 8.58 7.94 17.09
CA LEU A 164 9.45 6.80 17.44
C LEU A 164 10.39 6.45 16.29
N PHE A 165 9.88 6.40 15.06
CA PHE A 165 10.66 6.10 13.86
C PHE A 165 11.70 7.19 13.59
N THR A 166 11.30 8.45 13.76
CA THR A 166 12.20 9.61 13.68
C THR A 166 13.24 9.60 14.79
N GLU A 167 12.86 9.28 16.03
CA GLU A 167 13.78 9.15 17.16
C GLU A 167 14.82 8.05 16.93
N GLU A 168 14.43 6.88 16.43
CA GLU A 168 15.38 5.78 16.15
C GLU A 168 16.36 6.14 15.02
N LEU A 169 15.90 6.85 13.99
CA LEU A 169 16.78 7.41 12.96
C LEU A 169 17.75 8.45 13.53
N GLN A 170 17.27 9.33 14.41
CA GLN A 170 18.11 10.32 15.08
C GLN A 170 19.18 9.64 15.96
N LYS A 171 18.78 8.65 16.77
CA LYS A 171 19.69 7.84 17.60
C LYS A 171 20.73 7.08 16.77
N SER A 172 20.39 6.71 15.53
CA SER A 172 21.29 6.04 14.58
C SER A 172 22.19 6.98 13.78
N GLY A 173 22.18 8.28 14.07
CA GLY A 173 22.98 9.30 13.40
C GLY A 173 22.41 9.80 12.07
N GLU A 174 21.21 9.37 11.69
CA GLU A 174 20.57 9.69 10.40
C GLU A 174 19.64 10.92 10.49
N ALA A 175 20.11 12.01 11.12
CA ALA A 175 19.28 13.18 11.42
C ALA A 175 18.61 13.82 10.18
N LYS A 176 19.29 13.80 9.03
CA LYS A 176 18.74 14.31 7.77
C LYS A 176 17.55 13.47 7.28
N LEU A 177 17.69 12.14 7.29
CA LEU A 177 16.61 11.22 6.91
C LEU A 177 15.45 11.30 7.91
N ALA A 178 15.77 11.35 9.21
CA ALA A 178 14.77 11.51 10.27
C ALA A 178 13.87 12.73 10.03
N ASN A 179 14.47 13.90 9.74
CA ASN A 179 13.71 15.12 9.47
C ASN A 179 12.83 15.03 8.21
N MET A 180 13.31 14.33 7.16
CA MET A 180 12.54 14.12 5.94
C MET A 180 11.34 13.20 6.19
N VAL A 181 11.54 12.10 6.93
CA VAL A 181 10.50 11.13 7.29
C VAL A 181 9.45 11.76 8.21
N ASP A 182 9.87 12.53 9.21
CA ASP A 182 8.98 13.30 10.09
C ASP A 182 8.11 14.29 9.28
N THR A 183 8.72 15.01 8.34
CA THR A 183 8.00 15.94 7.45
C THR A 183 6.98 15.21 6.58
N MET A 184 7.33 14.03 6.06
CA MET A 184 6.43 13.19 5.27
C MET A 184 5.21 12.76 6.08
N PHE A 185 5.41 12.22 7.29
CA PHE A 185 4.31 11.79 8.16
C PHE A 185 3.43 12.97 8.61
N LYS A 186 4.02 14.11 9.01
CA LYS A 186 3.26 15.31 9.38
C LYS A 186 2.42 15.83 8.22
N SER A 187 2.96 15.82 7.00
CA SER A 187 2.22 16.22 5.80
C SER A 187 1.06 15.28 5.51
N TYR A 188 1.27 13.98 5.69
CA TYR A 188 0.25 12.97 5.48
C TYR A 188 -0.88 13.03 6.52
N ILE A 189 -0.55 13.23 7.79
CA ILE A 189 -1.53 13.49 8.87
C ILE A 189 -2.33 14.77 8.57
N GLY A 190 -1.65 15.82 8.10
CA GLY A 190 -2.30 17.06 7.66
C GLY A 190 -3.29 16.83 6.52
N LEU A 191 -2.94 15.99 5.54
CA LEU A 191 -3.81 15.60 4.44
C LEU A 191 -5.09 14.90 4.94
N ILE A 192 -4.93 13.91 5.82
CA ILE A 192 -6.06 13.17 6.40
C ILE A 192 -6.98 14.12 7.17
N LYS A 193 -6.40 15.04 7.96
CA LYS A 193 -7.17 16.04 8.70
C LYS A 193 -7.94 16.96 7.76
N ALA A 194 -7.27 17.55 6.76
CA ALA A 194 -7.92 18.43 5.79
C ALA A 194 -9.06 17.73 5.04
N PHE A 195 -8.86 16.45 4.73
CA PHE A 195 -9.88 15.60 4.15
C PHE A 195 -11.09 15.42 5.07
N LYS A 196 -10.88 15.02 6.34
CA LYS A 196 -11.93 14.85 7.37
C LYS A 196 -12.70 16.16 7.62
N ASP A 197 -11.98 17.28 7.65
CA ASP A 197 -12.53 18.63 7.85
C ASP A 197 -13.25 19.17 6.60
N LYS A 198 -13.20 18.45 5.47
CA LYS A 198 -13.76 18.86 4.16
C LYS A 198 -13.24 20.24 3.72
N ASP A 199 -11.97 20.53 3.97
CA ASP A 199 -11.29 21.78 3.63
C ASP A 199 -10.54 21.60 2.29
N PRO A 200 -11.12 22.00 1.14
CA PRO A 200 -10.53 21.75 -0.17
C PRO A 200 -9.21 22.50 -0.40
N ASP A 201 -9.03 23.66 0.22
CA ASP A 201 -7.81 24.47 0.08
C ASP A 201 -6.65 23.78 0.80
N LYS A 202 -6.86 23.39 2.06
CA LYS A 202 -5.86 22.61 2.80
C LYS A 202 -5.65 21.23 2.19
N LEU A 203 -6.68 20.61 1.62
CA LEU A 203 -6.54 19.31 0.97
C LEU A 203 -5.52 19.39 -0.18
N ASN A 204 -5.66 20.36 -1.08
CA ASN A 204 -4.74 20.55 -2.20
C ASN A 204 -3.34 21.00 -1.76
N GLU A 205 -3.24 21.78 -0.68
CA GLU A 205 -1.97 22.13 -0.06
C GLU A 205 -1.24 20.89 0.48
N TYR A 206 -1.90 20.07 1.28
CA TYR A 206 -1.29 18.90 1.90
C TYR A 206 -0.96 17.79 0.90
N LYS A 207 -1.75 17.62 -0.18
CA LYS A 207 -1.36 16.70 -1.27
C LYS A 207 0.02 17.04 -1.85
N ARG A 208 0.24 18.32 -2.18
CA ARG A 208 1.53 18.80 -2.69
C ARG A 208 2.65 18.55 -1.67
N LYS A 209 2.43 18.92 -0.40
CA LYS A 209 3.41 18.67 0.68
C LYS A 209 3.77 17.20 0.84
N VAL A 210 2.79 16.30 0.74
CA VAL A 210 3.04 14.85 0.79
C VAL A 210 3.88 14.41 -0.42
N VAL A 211 3.49 14.80 -1.63
CA VAL A 211 4.24 14.45 -2.85
C VAL A 211 5.69 14.96 -2.78
N ASP A 212 5.89 16.22 -2.42
CA ASP A 212 7.21 16.85 -2.31
C ASP A 212 8.08 16.16 -1.25
N SER A 213 7.51 15.85 -0.08
CA SER A 213 8.24 15.16 1.00
C SER A 213 8.59 13.72 0.63
N CYS A 214 7.70 12.99 -0.04
CA CYS A 214 8.00 11.67 -0.58
C CYS A 214 9.12 11.73 -1.63
N ASP A 215 9.10 12.71 -2.53
CA ASP A 215 10.15 12.89 -3.54
C ASP A 215 11.50 13.23 -2.92
N ASN A 216 11.54 14.00 -1.84
CA ASN A 216 12.77 14.26 -1.09
C ASN A 216 13.36 12.99 -0.47
N VAL A 217 12.54 12.13 0.13
CA VAL A 217 12.98 10.83 0.67
C VAL A 217 13.51 9.94 -0.45
N VAL A 218 12.77 9.81 -1.56
CA VAL A 218 13.19 8.99 -2.71
C VAL A 218 14.46 9.54 -3.36
N SER A 219 14.62 10.86 -3.47
CA SER A 219 15.80 11.49 -4.08
C SER A 219 17.04 11.32 -3.23
N LEU A 220 16.95 11.44 -1.89
CA LEU A 220 18.07 11.20 -0.99
C LEU A 220 18.64 9.79 -1.19
N MET A 221 17.77 8.85 -1.55
CA MET A 221 18.11 7.45 -1.73
C MET A 221 18.63 7.07 -3.11
N ASN A 222 18.40 7.89 -4.13
CA ASN A 222 18.98 7.70 -5.45
C ASN A 222 20.43 8.21 -5.51
N ASP A 223 20.91 8.92 -4.49
CA ASP A 223 22.27 9.43 -4.42
C ASP A 223 23.24 8.31 -4.04
N SER A 224 23.92 7.75 -5.04
CA SER A 224 24.66 6.47 -4.98
C SER A 224 25.86 6.44 -4.04
N LYS A 225 26.23 7.56 -3.42
CA LYS A 225 27.34 7.66 -2.45
C LYS A 225 26.91 7.40 -1.01
N VAL A 226 25.61 7.26 -0.79
CA VAL A 226 24.98 7.29 0.52
C VAL A 226 24.58 5.85 0.87
N TYR A 227 25.55 5.11 1.42
CA TYR A 227 25.43 3.86 2.20
C TYR A 227 25.31 2.51 1.46
N GLU A 228 26.46 1.84 1.25
CA GLU A 228 26.49 0.37 1.08
C GLU A 228 26.10 -0.36 2.38
N ASP A 229 26.49 0.20 3.54
CA ASP A 229 26.34 -0.44 4.85
C ASP A 229 24.92 -0.34 5.47
N LYS A 230 24.06 0.53 4.93
CA LYS A 230 22.68 0.79 5.44
C LYS A 230 21.61 0.60 4.36
N LYS A 231 21.95 -0.07 3.26
CA LYS A 231 21.12 -0.20 2.06
C LYS A 231 19.72 -0.76 2.35
N GLU A 232 19.62 -1.77 3.22
CA GLU A 232 18.35 -2.41 3.58
C GLU A 232 17.41 -1.48 4.37
N GLU A 233 17.95 -0.79 5.40
CA GLU A 233 17.18 0.16 6.19
C GLU A 233 16.67 1.30 5.33
N LEU A 234 17.53 1.82 4.44
CA LEU A 234 17.14 2.89 3.52
C LEU A 234 16.07 2.42 2.56
N LEU A 235 16.18 1.22 1.97
CA LEU A 235 15.21 0.66 1.02
C LEU A 235 13.78 0.66 1.57
N ILE A 236 13.61 0.37 2.87
CA ILE A 236 12.31 0.43 3.55
C ILE A 236 11.69 1.84 3.49
N HIS A 237 12.49 2.88 3.67
CA HIS A 237 12.03 4.27 3.63
C HIS A 237 11.61 4.68 2.22
N ARG A 238 12.30 4.17 1.19
CA ARG A 238 11.89 4.35 -0.22
C ARG A 238 10.52 3.76 -0.47
N ILE A 239 10.35 2.51 -0.05
CA ILE A 239 9.13 1.74 -0.28
C ILE A 239 7.96 2.45 0.40
N LEU A 240 8.15 2.90 1.64
CA LEU A 240 7.15 3.66 2.38
C LEU A 240 6.79 5.00 1.70
N ALA A 241 7.80 5.78 1.28
CA ALA A 241 7.57 7.05 0.60
C ALA A 241 6.83 6.86 -0.74
N LEU A 242 7.22 5.85 -1.53
CA LEU A 242 6.55 5.51 -2.79
C LEU A 242 5.11 5.03 -2.54
N HIS A 243 4.86 4.31 -1.45
CA HIS A 243 3.52 3.87 -1.07
C HIS A 243 2.59 5.03 -0.74
N ILE A 244 3.03 5.94 0.15
CA ILE A 244 2.26 7.13 0.53
C ILE A 244 1.99 7.99 -0.71
N LYS A 245 3.00 8.18 -1.57
CA LYS A 245 2.83 8.91 -2.83
C LYS A 245 1.80 8.26 -3.74
N LEU A 246 1.81 6.92 -3.86
CA LEU A 246 0.87 6.15 -4.68
C LEU A 246 -0.60 6.40 -4.26
N ILE A 247 -0.85 6.44 -2.95
CA ILE A 247 -2.18 6.76 -2.39
C ILE A 247 -2.62 8.16 -2.81
N VAL A 248 -1.74 9.16 -2.69
CA VAL A 248 -2.08 10.56 -3.01
C VAL A 248 -2.37 10.76 -4.50
N VAL A 249 -1.55 10.20 -5.39
CA VAL A 249 -1.80 10.31 -6.84
C VAL A 249 -3.00 9.47 -7.28
N GLY A 250 -3.28 8.35 -6.59
CA GLY A 250 -4.49 7.55 -6.78
C GLY A 250 -5.75 8.32 -6.42
N PHE A 251 -5.71 9.10 -5.33
CA PHE A 251 -6.78 9.99 -4.92
C PHE A 251 -7.10 11.06 -5.97
N ASP A 252 -6.09 11.62 -6.63
CA ASP A 252 -6.26 12.61 -7.71
C ASP A 252 -6.79 12.00 -9.01
N ARG A 253 -6.84 10.66 -9.10
CA ARG A 253 -7.21 9.91 -10.31
C ARG A 253 -6.34 10.25 -11.52
N ASP A 254 -5.12 10.75 -11.31
CA ASP A 254 -4.16 10.95 -12.38
C ASP A 254 -3.54 9.59 -12.76
N MET A 255 -4.09 8.94 -13.78
CA MET A 255 -3.61 7.65 -14.26
C MET A 255 -2.13 7.68 -14.66
N SER A 256 -1.66 8.76 -15.30
CA SER A 256 -0.27 8.84 -15.76
C SER A 256 0.70 8.98 -14.59
N ALA A 257 0.37 9.83 -13.61
CA ALA A 257 1.17 9.95 -12.40
C ALA A 257 1.13 8.65 -11.59
N TYR A 258 -0.04 8.02 -11.46
CA TYR A 258 -0.19 6.75 -10.76
C TYR A 258 0.67 5.65 -11.37
N GLU A 259 0.59 5.45 -12.68
CA GLU A 259 1.38 4.43 -13.37
C GLU A 259 2.89 4.62 -13.17
N LYS A 260 3.37 5.87 -13.25
CA LYS A 260 4.78 6.22 -13.02
C LYS A 260 5.24 5.90 -11.60
N VAL A 261 4.40 6.18 -10.60
CA VAL A 261 4.72 5.88 -9.19
C VAL A 261 4.64 4.37 -8.94
N ALA A 262 3.64 3.68 -9.47
CA ALA A 262 3.47 2.23 -9.35
C ALA A 262 4.69 1.47 -9.89
N ARG A 263 5.21 1.88 -11.06
CA ARG A 263 6.41 1.28 -11.66
C ARG A 263 7.63 1.42 -10.75
N LYS A 264 7.92 2.63 -10.27
CA LYS A 264 9.02 2.89 -9.32
C LYS A 264 8.88 2.13 -8.00
N HIS A 265 7.64 1.98 -7.54
CA HIS A 265 7.34 1.22 -6.32
C HIS A 265 7.61 -0.27 -6.52
N ALA A 266 7.22 -0.84 -7.66
CA ALA A 266 7.49 -2.24 -7.97
C ALA A 266 8.99 -2.52 -8.10
N GLU A 267 9.72 -1.67 -8.80
CA GLU A 267 11.19 -1.73 -8.90
C GLU A 267 11.85 -1.72 -7.51
N ALA A 268 11.45 -0.79 -6.63
CA ALA A 268 12.02 -0.69 -5.29
C ALA A 268 11.68 -1.92 -4.43
N PHE A 269 10.48 -2.46 -4.55
CA PHE A 269 10.05 -3.63 -3.79
C PHE A 269 10.75 -4.91 -4.26
N ALA A 270 10.94 -5.08 -5.57
CA ALA A 270 11.67 -6.21 -6.13
C ALA A 270 13.14 -6.27 -5.68
N MET A 271 13.76 -5.12 -5.37
CA MET A 271 15.11 -5.06 -4.79
C MET A 271 15.18 -5.61 -3.36
N PHE A 272 14.06 -5.75 -2.66
CA PHE A 272 13.98 -6.26 -1.28
C PHE A 272 13.73 -7.78 -1.23
N ILE A 273 13.33 -8.39 -2.35
CA ILE A 273 13.05 -9.83 -2.42
C ILE A 273 14.35 -10.59 -2.67
N PRO A 274 14.74 -11.55 -1.81
CA PRO A 274 15.88 -12.41 -2.06
C PRO A 274 15.66 -13.20 -3.37
N ARG A 275 16.67 -13.20 -4.25
CA ARG A 275 16.70 -14.04 -5.45
C ARG A 275 17.30 -15.40 -5.14
#